data_AF-A0A9D2EQJ6-F1
#
_entry.id   AF-A0A9D2EQJ6-F1
#
_cell.length_a   1.000
_cell.length_b   1.000
_cell.length_c   1.000
_cell.angle_alpha   90.00
_cell.angle_beta   90.00
_cell.angle_gamma   90.00
#
_symmetry.space_group_name_H-M   'P 1'
#
loop_
_entity.id
_entity.type
_entity.pdbx_description
1 polymer ?
#
loop_
_entity_poly.entity_id
_entity_poly.type
_entity_poly.pdbx_seq_one_letter_code
_entity_poly.pdbx_strand_id
1 'polypeptide(L)'
;MGTILFGIQLYCDFGGCTTIAMGAARMLGIDLIDNFQAPYLSRSNAEFWRRWHISLSTWFRDYLYIPLGGNRKGKGRKYCNVLITFAVSGLWHGAQWNFVFWGLLNGLYQVIGDWLRPVRRALLRVTELDTDTLGYKGAQVFCTWLCVNLAWVFFRAERLMDSFAILRSIFTASNIYILFDGSLFGCGLDEPNFLLLLVYIAILFVADLCKYKGINIRQGIARQSWLCQVLVVAGSVLAILLLGVYGPGFEASDFIYSQF
;
A
#
# COMPACT_ATOMS: atom_id res chain seq x y z
N MET A 1 -4.54 9.02 -12.52
CA MET A 1 -3.72 7.82 -12.83
C MET A 1 -2.40 7.81 -12.07
N GLY A 2 -1.59 8.88 -12.17
CA GLY A 2 -0.26 8.95 -11.51
C GLY A 2 -0.26 8.59 -10.01
N THR A 3 -1.21 9.10 -9.22
CA THR A 3 -1.35 8.76 -7.78
C THR A 3 -1.52 7.26 -7.52
N ILE A 4 -2.29 6.58 -8.37
CA ILE A 4 -2.58 5.15 -8.22
C ILE A 4 -1.34 4.32 -8.53
N LEU A 5 -0.69 4.65 -9.66
CA LEU A 5 0.54 3.97 -10.07
C LEU A 5 1.67 4.21 -9.08
N PHE A 6 1.76 5.41 -8.48
CA PHE A 6 2.71 5.68 -7.40
C PHE A 6 2.47 4.79 -6.18
N GLY A 7 1.22 4.62 -5.73
CA GLY A 7 0.91 3.72 -4.61
C GLY A 7 1.35 2.28 -4.90
N ILE A 8 1.07 1.78 -6.10
CA ILE A 8 1.49 0.45 -6.55
C ILE A 8 3.01 0.36 -6.61
N GLN A 9 3.68 1.35 -7.19
CA GLN A 9 5.14 1.42 -7.28
C GLN A 9 5.78 1.37 -5.90
N LEU A 10 5.31 2.22 -4.97
CA LEU A 10 5.77 2.23 -3.57
C LEU A 10 5.59 0.86 -2.91
N TYR A 11 4.46 0.20 -3.17
CA TYR A 11 4.21 -1.13 -2.63
C TYR A 11 5.14 -2.20 -3.21
N CYS A 12 5.33 -2.21 -4.53
CA CYS A 12 6.22 -3.17 -5.20
C CYS A 12 7.68 -2.97 -4.81
N ASP A 13 8.15 -1.72 -4.79
CA ASP A 13 9.52 -1.35 -4.44
C ASP A 13 9.84 -1.78 -3.01
N PHE A 14 9.00 -1.36 -2.06
CA PHE A 14 9.25 -1.63 -0.66
C PHE A 14 8.96 -3.09 -0.28
N GLY A 15 7.89 -3.68 -0.83
CA GLY A 15 7.56 -5.09 -0.68
C GLY A 15 8.64 -6.00 -1.26
N GLY A 16 9.20 -5.65 -2.42
CA GLY A 16 10.30 -6.34 -3.06
C GLY A 16 11.57 -6.30 -2.20
N CYS A 17 11.98 -5.10 -1.77
CA CYS A 17 13.15 -4.91 -0.91
C CYS A 17 13.05 -5.73 0.39
N THR A 18 11.91 -5.65 1.09
CA THR A 18 11.69 -6.41 2.33
C THR A 18 11.65 -7.92 2.09
N THR A 19 11.11 -8.38 0.95
CA THR A 19 11.12 -9.81 0.57
C THR A 19 12.55 -10.31 0.32
N ILE A 20 13.40 -9.52 -0.33
CA ILE A 20 14.82 -9.83 -0.54
C ILE A 20 15.52 -9.94 0.83
N ALA A 21 15.30 -8.98 1.73
CA ALA A 21 15.85 -9.00 3.08
C ALA A 21 15.40 -10.23 3.88
N MET A 22 14.12 -10.61 3.80
CA MET A 22 13.60 -11.85 4.40
C MET A 22 14.27 -13.11 3.83
N GLY A 23 14.48 -13.16 2.50
CA GLY A 23 15.19 -14.25 1.84
C GLY A 23 16.63 -14.41 2.33
N ALA A 24 17.36 -13.30 2.38
CA ALA A 24 18.74 -13.26 2.89
C ALA A 24 18.82 -13.66 4.37
N ALA A 25 17.94 -13.14 5.22
CA ALA A 25 17.88 -13.51 6.64
C ALA A 25 17.57 -15.01 6.82
N ARG A 26 16.67 -15.57 6.00
CA ARG A 26 16.31 -17.00 6.05
C ARG A 26 17.50 -17.91 5.71
N MET A 27 18.41 -17.47 4.83
CA MET A 27 19.66 -18.19 4.56
C MET A 27 20.59 -18.25 5.77
N LEU A 28 20.50 -17.26 6.67
CA LEU A 28 21.23 -17.20 7.94
C LEU A 28 20.46 -17.89 9.10
N GLY A 29 19.32 -18.52 8.83
CA GLY A 29 18.48 -19.14 9.84
C GLY A 29 17.67 -18.15 10.69
N ILE A 30 17.56 -16.89 10.26
CA ILE A 30 16.81 -15.84 10.95
C ILE A 30 15.45 -15.64 10.28
N ASP A 31 14.38 -15.71 11.08
CA ASP A 31 13.02 -15.49 10.62
C ASP A 31 12.57 -14.06 10.87
N LEU A 32 12.53 -13.27 9.78
CA LEU A 32 12.01 -11.90 9.80
C LEU A 32 10.49 -11.89 9.60
N ILE A 33 9.86 -10.86 10.19
CA ILE A 33 8.43 -10.60 10.01
C ILE A 33 8.12 -10.16 8.58
N ASP A 34 7.00 -10.63 8.04
CA ASP A 34 6.45 -10.15 6.77
C ASP A 34 5.85 -8.75 6.95
N ASN A 35 6.33 -7.79 6.17
CA ASN A 35 5.91 -6.40 6.29
C ASN A 35 4.60 -6.07 5.57
N PHE A 36 4.11 -6.92 4.68
CA PHE A 36 2.96 -6.59 3.83
C PHE A 36 2.00 -7.74 3.65
N GLN A 37 0.77 -7.61 4.16
CA GLN A 37 -0.25 -8.66 4.06
C GLN A 37 -1.46 -8.22 3.24
N ALA A 38 -1.30 -8.19 1.91
CA ALA A 38 -2.32 -7.77 0.94
C ALA A 38 -3.05 -6.48 1.39
N PRO A 39 -2.30 -5.37 1.58
CA PRO A 39 -2.80 -4.17 2.24
C PRO A 39 -3.94 -3.51 1.43
N TYR A 40 -3.88 -3.53 0.10
CA TYR A 40 -4.91 -2.92 -0.74
C TYR A 40 -6.26 -3.66 -0.76
N LEU A 41 -6.33 -4.86 -0.17
CA LEU A 41 -7.58 -5.60 0.05
C LEU A 41 -8.23 -5.31 1.41
N SER A 42 -7.74 -4.29 2.12
CA SER A 42 -8.26 -3.88 3.43
C SER A 42 -9.62 -3.19 3.34
N ARG A 43 -10.52 -3.49 4.28
CA ARG A 43 -11.89 -2.93 4.34
C ARG A 43 -12.00 -1.71 5.25
N SER A 44 -10.89 -1.29 5.85
CA SER A 44 -10.82 -0.04 6.62
C SER A 44 -9.39 0.47 6.69
N ASN A 45 -9.21 1.78 6.89
CA ASN A 45 -7.89 2.39 7.05
C ASN A 45 -7.10 1.80 8.24
N ALA A 46 -7.78 1.42 9.32
CA ALA A 46 -7.13 0.73 10.45
C ALA A 46 -6.66 -0.69 10.08
N GLU A 47 -7.36 -1.38 9.18
CA GLU A 47 -6.92 -2.67 8.65
C GLU A 47 -5.75 -2.51 7.68
N PHE A 48 -5.78 -1.48 6.83
CA PHE A 48 -4.67 -1.15 5.93
C PHE A 48 -3.36 -0.99 6.70
N TRP A 49 -3.34 -0.16 7.75
CA TRP A 49 -2.13 0.06 8.57
C TRP A 49 -1.69 -1.16 9.40
N ARG A 50 -2.58 -2.14 9.63
CA ARG A 50 -2.19 -3.43 10.23
C ARG A 50 -1.56 -4.39 9.23
N ARG A 51 -1.69 -4.11 7.93
CA ARG A 51 -1.21 -4.95 6.82
C ARG A 51 -0.11 -4.28 6.00
N TRP A 52 0.15 -2.99 6.25
CA TRP A 52 1.18 -2.19 5.60
C TRP A 52 2.30 -1.90 6.59
N HIS A 53 3.54 -2.15 6.17
CA HIS A 53 4.76 -1.95 6.95
C HIS A 53 4.62 -2.44 8.40
N ILE A 54 4.28 -3.72 8.56
CA ILE A 54 3.84 -4.33 9.82
C ILE A 54 4.88 -4.16 10.94
N SER A 55 6.17 -4.26 10.64
CA SER A 55 7.23 -4.08 11.65
C SER A 55 7.21 -2.67 12.24
N LEU A 56 7.17 -1.63 11.40
CA LEU A 56 7.14 -0.22 11.82
C LEU A 56 5.83 0.12 12.54
N SER A 57 4.70 -0.30 11.97
CA SER A 57 3.38 -0.12 12.59
C SER A 57 3.30 -0.77 13.98
N THR A 58 3.95 -1.92 14.15
CA THR A 58 4.07 -2.62 15.45
C THR A 58 4.98 -1.86 16.41
N TRP A 59 6.12 -1.35 15.93
CA TRP A 59 7.03 -0.55 16.74
C TRP A 59 6.35 0.71 17.27
N PHE A 60 5.68 1.49 16.42
CA PHE A 60 4.93 2.67 16.87
C PHE A 60 3.80 2.32 17.85
N ARG A 61 3.12 1.19 17.66
CA ARG A 61 2.11 0.73 18.60
C ARG A 61 2.73 0.47 19.98
N ASP A 62 3.82 -0.28 20.04
CA ASP A 62 4.38 -0.79 21.29
C ASP A 62 5.21 0.25 22.04
N TYR A 63 5.92 1.12 21.31
CA TYR A 63 6.84 2.10 21.89
C TYR A 63 6.31 3.53 21.96
N LEU A 64 5.21 3.85 21.28
CA LEU A 64 4.61 5.19 21.34
C LEU A 64 3.14 5.13 21.79
N TYR A 65 2.29 4.41 21.06
CA TYR A 65 0.86 4.41 21.32
C TYR A 65 0.47 3.81 22.69
N ILE A 66 1.02 2.64 23.06
CA ILE A 66 0.76 1.98 24.34
C ILE A 66 1.30 2.83 25.52
N PRO A 67 2.54 3.33 25.49
CA PRO A 67 3.06 4.24 26.53
C PRO A 67 2.24 5.53 26.71
N LEU A 68 1.64 6.09 25.65
CA LEU A 68 0.74 7.25 25.73
C LEU A 68 -0.61 6.95 26.42
N GLY A 69 -0.82 5.71 26.86
CA GLY A 69 -2.02 5.23 27.55
C GLY A 69 -2.96 4.40 26.68
N GLY A 70 -2.61 4.16 25.41
CA GLY A 70 -3.39 3.36 24.46
C GLY A 70 -4.87 3.73 24.45
N ASN A 71 -5.73 2.74 24.76
CA ASN A 71 -7.19 2.90 24.84
C ASN A 71 -7.73 3.13 26.27
N ARG A 72 -6.86 3.25 27.29
CA ARG A 72 -7.25 3.11 28.71
C ARG A 72 -8.01 4.32 29.29
N LYS A 73 -7.95 5.49 28.65
CA LYS A 73 -8.53 6.75 29.15
C LYS A 73 -9.69 7.27 28.29
N GLY A 74 -10.46 6.36 27.70
CA GLY A 74 -11.65 6.69 26.90
C GLY A 74 -11.37 7.08 25.44
N LYS A 75 -12.45 7.35 24.69
CA LYS A 75 -12.39 7.58 23.23
C LYS A 75 -11.61 8.85 22.84
N GLY A 76 -11.75 9.93 23.60
CA GLY A 76 -11.02 11.18 23.32
C GLY A 76 -9.50 10.98 23.38
N ARG A 77 -9.00 10.38 24.48
CA ARG A 77 -7.57 10.08 24.62
C ARG A 77 -7.08 9.09 23.56
N LYS A 78 -7.88 8.07 23.24
CA LYS A 78 -7.59 7.15 22.14
C LYS A 78 -7.35 7.91 20.83
N TYR A 79 -8.23 8.83 20.46
CA TYR A 79 -8.11 9.59 19.21
C TYR A 79 -6.90 10.49 19.20
N CYS A 80 -6.62 11.22 20.29
CA CYS A 80 -5.40 11.99 20.42
C CYS A 80 -4.15 11.12 20.29
N ASN A 81 -4.12 9.96 20.97
CA ASN A 81 -2.99 9.03 20.90
C ASN A 81 -2.78 8.51 19.47
N VAL A 82 -3.84 8.19 18.73
CA VAL A 82 -3.74 7.79 17.31
C VAL A 82 -3.18 8.93 16.46
N LEU A 83 -3.70 10.15 16.60
CA LEU A 83 -3.21 11.31 15.84
C LEU A 83 -1.74 11.61 16.14
N ILE A 84 -1.34 11.59 17.41
CA ILE A 84 0.06 11.78 17.82
C ILE A 84 0.94 10.68 17.23
N THR A 85 0.53 9.41 17.34
CA THR A 85 1.31 8.28 16.83
C THR A 85 1.55 8.41 15.31
N PHE A 86 0.52 8.77 14.57
CA PHE A 86 0.63 8.96 13.12
C PHE A 86 1.37 10.24 12.73
N ALA A 87 1.26 11.33 13.49
CA ALA A 87 2.05 12.54 13.25
C ALA A 87 3.56 12.28 13.44
N VAL A 88 3.92 11.57 14.51
CA VAL A 88 5.31 11.17 14.77
C VAL A 88 5.79 10.17 13.72
N SER A 89 4.93 9.25 13.27
CA SER A 89 5.25 8.39 12.12
C SER A 89 5.49 9.19 10.84
N GLY A 90 4.74 10.26 10.59
CA GLY A 90 5.02 11.19 9.49
C GLY A 90 6.39 11.84 9.65
N LEU A 91 6.69 12.39 10.83
CA LEU A 91 8.00 13.00 11.12
C LEU A 91 9.18 12.03 10.97
N TRP A 92 8.96 10.73 11.26
CA TRP A 92 9.97 9.70 11.06
C TRP A 92 10.37 9.52 9.58
N HIS A 93 9.44 9.78 8.64
CA HIS A 93 9.70 9.75 7.21
C HIS A 93 10.32 11.04 6.66
N GLY A 94 10.37 12.13 7.43
CA GLY A 94 11.00 13.36 7.00
C GLY A 94 10.52 14.60 7.75
N ALA A 95 11.38 15.62 7.79
CA ALA A 95 11.11 16.87 8.51
C ALA A 95 10.15 17.84 7.76
N GLN A 96 9.76 17.49 6.53
CA GLN A 96 8.89 18.33 5.71
C GLN A 96 7.42 18.24 6.14
N TRP A 97 6.68 19.33 5.99
CA TRP A 97 5.27 19.43 6.43
C TRP A 97 4.30 18.49 5.71
N ASN A 98 4.63 18.09 4.47
CA ASN A 98 3.87 17.12 3.69
C ASN A 98 3.78 15.75 4.41
N PHE A 99 4.87 15.28 5.05
CA PHE A 99 4.86 14.04 5.81
C PHE A 99 4.05 14.12 7.10
N VAL A 100 4.12 15.25 7.81
CA VAL A 100 3.28 15.49 9.00
C VAL A 100 1.80 15.48 8.62
N PHE A 101 1.46 16.17 7.52
CA PHE A 101 0.09 16.21 7.01
C PHE A 101 -0.40 14.82 6.58
N TRP A 102 0.44 14.07 5.86
CA TRP A 102 0.18 12.68 5.49
C TRP A 102 -0.11 11.80 6.72
N GLY A 103 0.72 11.92 7.77
CA GLY A 103 0.55 11.20 9.02
C GLY A 103 -0.79 11.55 9.66
N LEU A 104 -1.02 12.84 9.93
CA LEU A 104 -2.25 13.32 10.53
C LEU A 104 -3.51 12.92 9.74
N LEU A 105 -3.46 12.96 8.41
CA LEU A 105 -4.55 12.53 7.53
C LEU A 105 -4.89 11.04 7.73
N ASN A 106 -3.88 10.18 7.80
CA ASN A 106 -4.05 8.75 8.07
C ASN A 106 -4.56 8.46 9.49
N GLY A 107 -4.08 9.23 10.48
CA GLY A 107 -4.62 9.18 11.83
C GLY A 107 -6.09 9.60 11.87
N LEU A 108 -6.44 10.67 11.17
CA LEU A 108 -7.81 11.19 11.09
C LEU A 108 -8.76 10.20 10.42
N TYR A 109 -8.33 9.53 9.34
CA TYR A 109 -9.07 8.46 8.71
C TYR A 109 -9.44 7.31 9.66
N GLN A 110 -8.55 6.96 10.59
CA GLN A 110 -8.84 5.93 11.59
C GLN A 110 -9.78 6.44 12.69
N VAL A 111 -9.60 7.68 13.12
CA VAL A 111 -10.48 8.33 14.10
C VAL A 111 -11.90 8.44 13.55
N ILE A 112 -12.07 8.97 12.33
CA ILE A 112 -13.37 9.05 11.64
C ILE A 112 -13.95 7.66 11.45
N GLY A 113 -13.14 6.70 11.01
CA GLY A 113 -13.56 5.31 10.82
C GLY A 113 -14.04 4.62 12.10
N ASP A 114 -13.53 5.00 13.29
CA ASP A 114 -14.01 4.52 14.59
C ASP A 114 -15.23 5.32 15.09
N TRP A 115 -15.22 6.63 14.88
CA TRP A 115 -16.29 7.53 15.30
C TRP A 115 -17.59 7.29 14.54
N LEU A 116 -17.54 6.99 13.24
CA LEU A 116 -18.71 6.68 12.41
C LEU A 116 -19.25 5.25 12.61
N ARG A 117 -18.61 4.40 13.42
CA ARG A 117 -19.07 3.01 13.67
C ARG A 117 -20.49 2.91 14.22
N PRO A 118 -20.95 3.74 15.17
CA PRO A 118 -22.32 3.70 15.67
C PRO A 118 -23.33 4.08 14.57
N VAL A 119 -23.04 5.14 13.80
CA VAL A 119 -23.89 5.60 12.69
C VAL A 119 -24.00 4.51 11.62
N ARG A 120 -22.88 3.91 11.22
CA ARG A 120 -22.86 2.79 10.26
C ARG A 120 -23.68 1.61 10.78
N ARG A 121 -23.57 1.26 12.07
CA ARG A 121 -24.37 0.18 12.67
C ARG A 121 -25.87 0.50 12.71
N ALA A 122 -26.24 1.76 12.96
CA ALA A 122 -27.63 2.19 12.91
C ALA A 122 -28.20 2.12 11.49
N LEU A 123 -27.45 2.61 10.50
CA LEU A 123 -27.82 2.53 9.09
C LEU A 123 -28.02 1.08 8.64
N LEU A 124 -27.06 0.18 8.94
CA LEU A 124 -27.18 -1.24 8.58
C LEU A 124 -28.42 -1.92 9.18
N ARG A 125 -28.86 -1.50 10.38
CA ARG A 125 -30.10 -2.02 10.99
C ARG A 125 -31.35 -1.50 10.28
N VAL A 126 -31.34 -0.25 9.81
CA VAL A 126 -32.50 0.37 9.14
C VAL A 126 -32.62 -0.10 7.70
N THR A 127 -31.50 -0.26 7.00
CA THR A 127 -31.48 -0.64 5.58
C THR A 127 -31.46 -2.16 5.36
N GLU A 128 -31.39 -2.96 6.45
CA GLU A 128 -31.27 -4.43 6.44
C GLU A 128 -30.22 -4.94 5.44
N LEU A 129 -29.13 -4.18 5.29
CA LEU A 129 -28.19 -4.40 4.20
C LEU A 129 -27.28 -5.57 4.55
N ASP A 130 -27.26 -6.59 3.68
CA ASP A 130 -26.41 -7.76 3.87
C ASP A 130 -24.92 -7.38 3.74
N THR A 131 -24.25 -7.41 4.89
CA THR A 131 -22.83 -7.09 5.01
C THR A 131 -21.91 -8.17 4.44
N ASP A 132 -22.44 -9.35 4.13
CA ASP A 132 -21.67 -10.45 3.57
C ASP A 132 -21.61 -10.45 2.04
N THR A 133 -22.39 -9.60 1.39
CA THR A 133 -22.36 -9.42 -0.07
C THR A 133 -20.98 -8.96 -0.56
N LEU A 134 -20.62 -9.44 -1.76
CA LEU A 134 -19.40 -9.00 -2.45
C LEU A 134 -19.43 -7.50 -2.74
N GLY A 135 -20.61 -6.94 -3.05
CA GLY A 135 -20.78 -5.51 -3.28
C GLY A 135 -20.43 -4.66 -2.06
N TYR A 136 -20.94 -5.02 -0.87
CA TYR A 136 -20.64 -4.29 0.37
C TYR A 136 -19.15 -4.36 0.72
N LYS A 137 -18.57 -5.57 0.67
CA LYS A 137 -17.13 -5.78 0.93
C LYS A 137 -16.27 -5.02 -0.09
N GLY A 138 -16.64 -5.07 -1.37
CA GLY A 138 -15.97 -4.33 -2.45
C GLY A 138 -16.03 -2.82 -2.26
N ALA A 139 -17.17 -2.28 -1.86
CA ALA A 139 -17.31 -0.85 -1.55
C ALA A 139 -16.40 -0.42 -0.38
N GLN A 140 -16.29 -1.23 0.68
CA GLN A 140 -15.38 -0.94 1.79
C GLN A 140 -13.90 -0.94 1.36
N VAL A 141 -13.51 -1.92 0.54
CA VAL A 141 -12.16 -1.98 -0.04
C VAL A 141 -11.91 -0.75 -0.91
N PHE A 142 -12.84 -0.42 -1.80
CA PHE A 142 -12.72 0.74 -2.70
C PHE A 142 -12.60 2.06 -1.92
N CYS A 143 -13.43 2.28 -0.90
CA CYS A 143 -13.34 3.47 -0.06
C CYS A 143 -11.98 3.57 0.66
N THR A 144 -11.50 2.44 1.21
CA THR A 144 -10.18 2.39 1.90
C THR A 144 -9.06 2.68 0.91
N TRP A 145 -9.08 2.01 -0.24
CA TRP A 145 -8.12 2.23 -1.33
C TRP A 145 -8.11 3.69 -1.79
N LEU A 146 -9.27 4.33 -1.94
CA LEU A 146 -9.36 5.73 -2.33
C LEU A 146 -8.74 6.66 -1.27
N CYS A 147 -9.08 6.48 0.01
CA CYS A 147 -8.48 7.24 1.11
C CYS A 147 -6.95 7.11 1.13
N VAL A 148 -6.44 5.89 1.02
CA VAL A 148 -5.01 5.61 1.02
C VAL A 148 -4.30 6.27 -0.17
N ASN A 149 -4.87 6.16 -1.38
CA ASN A 149 -4.28 6.80 -2.56
C ASN A 149 -4.28 8.33 -2.46
N LEU A 150 -5.35 8.93 -1.94
CA LEU A 150 -5.38 10.38 -1.70
C LEU A 150 -4.35 10.81 -0.65
N ALA A 151 -4.12 9.98 0.39
CA ALA A 151 -3.05 10.25 1.34
C ALA A 151 -1.67 10.18 0.66
N TRP A 152 -1.42 9.20 -0.20
CA TRP A 152 -0.13 9.05 -0.89
C TRP A 152 0.28 10.27 -1.73
N VAL A 153 -0.66 11.12 -2.17
CA VAL A 153 -0.34 12.39 -2.83
C VAL A 153 0.56 13.27 -1.95
N PHE A 154 0.26 13.36 -0.66
CA PHE A 154 1.05 14.16 0.29
C PHE A 154 2.41 13.53 0.58
N PHE A 155 2.52 12.21 0.49
CA PHE A 155 3.79 11.52 0.67
C PHE A 155 4.73 11.73 -0.53
N ARG A 156 4.18 11.77 -1.76
CA ARG A 156 4.98 11.90 -2.98
C ARG A 156 5.35 13.32 -3.35
N ALA A 157 4.50 14.29 -3.01
CA ALA A 157 4.72 15.67 -3.40
C ALA A 157 5.96 16.26 -2.71
N GLU A 158 6.74 17.06 -3.44
CA GLU A 158 7.93 17.74 -2.91
C GLU A 158 7.57 18.81 -1.90
N ARG A 159 6.42 19.48 -2.09
CA ARG A 159 5.90 20.48 -1.13
C ARG A 159 4.44 20.22 -0.84
N LEU A 160 4.01 20.69 0.33
CA LEU A 160 2.61 20.59 0.74
C LEU A 160 1.67 21.28 -0.26
N MET A 161 2.08 22.41 -0.85
CA MET A 161 1.26 23.13 -1.84
C MET A 161 1.10 22.35 -3.15
N ASP A 162 2.15 21.63 -3.58
CA ASP A 162 2.10 20.81 -4.79
C ASP A 162 1.11 19.65 -4.62
N SER A 163 1.00 19.12 -3.38
CA SER A 163 -0.01 18.09 -3.06
C SER A 163 -1.43 18.59 -3.35
N PHE A 164 -1.75 19.82 -2.94
CA PHE A 164 -3.07 20.41 -3.20
C PHE A 164 -3.30 20.73 -4.68
N ALA A 165 -2.26 21.14 -5.40
CA ALA A 165 -2.33 21.32 -6.86
C ALA A 165 -2.66 19.99 -7.56
N ILE A 166 -2.00 18.89 -7.16
CA ILE A 166 -2.29 17.54 -7.67
C ILE A 166 -3.74 17.15 -7.33
N LEU A 167 -4.18 17.34 -6.08
CA LEU A 167 -5.57 17.03 -5.69
C LEU A 167 -6.60 17.83 -6.50
N ARG A 168 -6.35 19.13 -6.75
CA ARG A 168 -7.21 19.95 -7.59
C ARG A 168 -7.27 19.40 -9.02
N SER A 169 -6.13 19.01 -9.58
CA SER A 169 -6.05 18.47 -10.94
C SER A 169 -6.90 17.21 -11.13
N ILE A 170 -7.05 16.38 -10.09
CA ILE A 170 -7.89 15.17 -10.12
C ILE A 170 -9.36 15.51 -10.44
N PHE A 171 -9.85 16.66 -9.97
CA PHE A 171 -11.26 17.07 -10.16
C PHE A 171 -11.46 18.07 -11.29
N THR A 172 -10.42 18.79 -11.72
CA THR A 172 -10.53 19.83 -12.76
C THR A 172 -10.08 19.36 -14.14
N ALA A 173 -9.26 18.31 -14.23
CA ALA A 173 -8.83 17.79 -15.52
C ALA A 173 -10.00 17.07 -16.21
N SER A 174 -10.51 17.65 -17.29
CA SER A 174 -11.62 17.11 -18.09
C SER A 174 -11.16 16.36 -19.35
N ASN A 175 -9.85 16.30 -19.61
CA ASN A 175 -9.31 15.72 -20.83
C ASN A 175 -9.07 14.21 -20.71
N ILE A 176 -10.16 13.44 -20.70
CA ILE A 176 -10.11 11.97 -20.67
C ILE A 176 -9.52 11.37 -21.95
N TYR A 177 -9.53 12.13 -23.06
CA TYR A 177 -9.00 11.69 -24.36
C TYR A 177 -7.49 11.45 -24.34
N ILE A 178 -6.74 12.02 -23.38
CA ILE A 178 -5.30 11.78 -23.15
C ILE A 178 -5.00 10.28 -22.89
N LEU A 179 -6.00 9.50 -22.45
CA LEU A 179 -5.84 8.07 -22.24
C LEU A 179 -5.87 7.25 -23.55
N PHE A 180 -6.32 7.85 -24.66
CA PHE A 180 -6.59 7.15 -25.91
C PHE A 180 -5.87 7.76 -27.12
N ASP A 181 -5.33 8.98 -27.00
CA ASP A 181 -4.64 9.70 -28.07
C ASP A 181 -3.14 9.37 -28.18
N GLY A 182 -2.64 8.48 -27.31
CA GLY A 182 -1.22 8.10 -27.23
C GLY A 182 -0.34 9.07 -26.44
N SER A 183 -0.88 10.21 -25.98
CA SER A 183 -0.15 11.19 -25.16
C SER A 183 0.39 10.57 -23.87
N LEU A 184 -0.29 9.54 -23.34
CA LEU A 184 0.13 8.79 -22.18
C LEU A 184 1.52 8.15 -22.35
N PHE A 185 1.83 7.65 -23.55
CA PHE A 185 3.11 7.00 -23.83
C PHE A 185 4.26 8.02 -23.95
N GLY A 186 3.92 9.30 -24.15
CA GLY A 186 4.87 10.41 -24.08
C GLY A 186 5.36 10.73 -22.67
N CYS A 187 4.76 10.15 -21.62
CA CYS A 187 5.15 10.37 -20.21
C CYS A 187 6.35 9.49 -19.75
N GLY A 188 7.08 8.88 -20.68
CA GLY A 188 8.31 8.13 -20.38
C GLY A 188 8.18 6.61 -20.38
N LEU A 189 7.03 6.06 -20.79
CA LEU A 189 6.82 4.62 -20.95
C LEU A 189 6.14 4.35 -22.29
N ASP A 190 6.78 3.62 -23.19
CA ASP A 190 6.19 3.25 -24.47
C ASP A 190 5.02 2.25 -24.30
N GLU A 191 4.27 2.04 -25.38
CA GLU A 191 3.09 1.18 -25.38
C GLU A 191 3.38 -0.27 -24.94
N PRO A 192 4.43 -0.96 -25.44
CA PRO A 192 4.75 -2.31 -25.00
C PRO A 192 5.09 -2.41 -23.51
N ASN A 193 5.88 -1.47 -22.98
CA ASN A 193 6.24 -1.48 -21.56
C ASN A 193 5.03 -1.12 -20.68
N PHE A 194 4.13 -0.28 -21.15
CA PHE A 194 2.87 0.00 -20.47
C PHE A 194 1.97 -1.23 -20.39
N LEU A 195 1.85 -2.03 -21.47
CA LEU A 195 1.11 -3.28 -21.44
C LEU A 195 1.74 -4.28 -20.46
N LEU A 196 3.07 -4.40 -20.46
CA LEU A 196 3.78 -5.26 -19.53
C LEU A 196 3.56 -4.84 -18.07
N LEU A 197 3.56 -3.53 -17.79
CA LEU A 197 3.21 -3.00 -16.47
C LEU A 197 1.82 -3.47 -16.03
N LEU A 198 0.82 -3.42 -16.91
CA LEU A 198 -0.53 -3.91 -16.59
C LEU A 198 -0.55 -5.41 -16.28
N VAL A 199 0.25 -6.21 -17.01
CA VAL A 199 0.40 -7.65 -16.72
C VAL A 199 1.02 -7.86 -15.35
N TYR A 200 2.07 -7.13 -14.97
CA TYR A 200 2.67 -7.25 -13.64
C TYR A 200 1.73 -6.82 -12.52
N ILE A 201 0.94 -5.76 -12.73
CA ILE A 201 -0.09 -5.34 -11.77
C ILE A 201 -1.14 -6.45 -11.59
N ALA A 202 -1.55 -7.12 -12.68
CA ALA A 202 -2.50 -8.23 -12.60
C ALA A 202 -1.90 -9.44 -11.86
N ILE A 203 -0.64 -9.80 -12.11
CA ILE A 203 0.08 -10.86 -11.39
C ILE A 203 0.16 -10.53 -9.90
N LEU A 204 0.56 -9.30 -9.55
CA LEU A 204 0.62 -8.82 -8.17
C LEU A 204 -0.75 -8.93 -7.49
N PHE A 205 -1.82 -8.51 -8.16
CA PHE A 205 -3.17 -8.57 -7.62
C PHE A 205 -3.62 -10.01 -7.35
N VAL A 206 -3.31 -10.94 -8.26
CA VAL A 206 -3.57 -12.39 -8.04
C VAL A 206 -2.76 -12.93 -6.87
N ALA A 207 -1.49 -12.55 -6.75
CA ALA A 207 -0.65 -12.94 -5.62
C ALA A 207 -1.21 -12.44 -4.28
N ASP A 208 -1.67 -11.18 -4.23
CA ASP A 208 -2.32 -10.60 -3.06
C ASP A 208 -3.66 -11.26 -2.72
N LEU A 209 -4.46 -11.63 -3.73
CA LEU A 209 -5.70 -12.39 -3.51
C LEU A 209 -5.42 -13.78 -2.92
N CYS A 210 -4.40 -14.47 -3.43
CA CYS A 210 -3.95 -15.75 -2.86
C CYS A 210 -3.51 -15.57 -1.40
N LYS A 211 -2.69 -14.56 -1.12
CA LYS A 211 -2.22 -14.23 0.23
C LYS A 211 -3.38 -13.89 1.17
N TYR A 212 -4.35 -13.10 0.71
CA TYR A 212 -5.55 -12.74 1.46
C TYR A 212 -6.43 -13.95 1.80
N LYS A 213 -6.50 -14.93 0.90
CA LYS A 213 -7.21 -16.21 1.12
C LYS A 213 -6.41 -17.22 1.96
N GLY A 214 -5.21 -16.87 2.41
CA GLY A 214 -4.32 -17.76 3.18
C GLY A 214 -3.62 -18.83 2.33
N ILE A 215 -3.61 -18.67 1.00
CA ILE A 215 -2.94 -19.59 0.09
C ILE A 215 -1.43 -19.26 0.07
N ASN A 216 -0.62 -20.19 0.55
CA ASN A 216 0.84 -20.04 0.54
C ASN A 216 1.44 -20.57 -0.76
N ILE A 217 1.67 -19.66 -1.72
CA ILE A 217 2.24 -19.98 -3.04
C ILE A 217 3.60 -20.69 -2.92
N ARG A 218 4.47 -20.20 -2.02
CA ARG A 218 5.80 -20.79 -1.77
C ARG A 218 5.69 -22.24 -1.32
N GLN A 219 4.78 -22.55 -0.39
CA GLN A 219 4.56 -23.92 0.06
C GLN A 219 3.99 -24.80 -1.07
N GLY A 220 3.13 -24.23 -1.93
CA GLY A 220 2.63 -24.91 -3.12
C GLY A 220 3.75 -25.34 -4.08
N ILE A 221 4.72 -24.45 -4.31
CA ILE A 221 5.91 -24.73 -5.14
C ILE A 221 6.82 -25.77 -4.46
N ALA A 222 7.08 -25.63 -3.16
CA ALA A 222 7.96 -26.52 -2.41
C ALA A 222 7.46 -27.98 -2.34
N ARG A 223 6.16 -28.21 -2.55
CA ARG A 223 5.57 -29.56 -2.62
C ARG A 223 5.72 -30.23 -4.00
N GLN A 224 6.13 -29.50 -5.03
CA GLN A 224 6.31 -30.05 -6.38
C GLN A 224 7.63 -30.84 -6.49
N SER A 225 7.79 -31.60 -7.58
CA SER A 225 9.05 -32.30 -7.88
C SER A 225 10.23 -31.32 -8.00
N TRP A 226 11.45 -31.81 -7.76
CA TRP A 226 12.66 -30.99 -7.82
C TRP A 226 12.83 -30.29 -9.17
N LEU A 227 12.47 -30.97 -10.28
CA LEU A 227 12.53 -30.38 -11.63
C LEU A 227 11.57 -29.20 -11.76
N CYS A 228 10.34 -29.33 -11.26
CA CYS A 228 9.37 -28.24 -11.27
C CYS A 228 9.85 -27.04 -10.44
N GLN A 229 10.46 -27.28 -9.27
CA GLN A 229 11.02 -26.21 -8.44
C GLN A 229 12.14 -25.47 -9.15
N VAL A 230 13.08 -26.20 -9.78
CA VAL A 230 14.19 -25.61 -10.52
C VAL A 230 13.67 -24.80 -11.71
N LEU A 231 12.71 -25.33 -12.48
CA LEU A 231 12.13 -24.62 -13.62
C LEU A 231 11.44 -23.31 -13.20
N VAL A 232 10.70 -23.33 -12.08
CA VAL A 232 10.07 -22.12 -11.55
C VAL A 232 11.11 -21.09 -11.13
N VAL A 233 12.16 -21.50 -10.41
CA VAL A 233 13.24 -20.59 -9.97
C VAL A 233 14.02 -20.04 -11.16
N ALA A 234 14.49 -20.91 -12.05
CA ALA A 234 15.25 -20.51 -13.25
C ALA A 234 14.41 -19.60 -14.17
N GLY A 235 13.13 -19.94 -14.37
CA GLY A 235 12.20 -19.12 -15.14
C GLY A 235 11.97 -17.75 -14.50
N SER A 236 11.87 -17.68 -13.17
CA SER A 236 11.72 -16.41 -12.44
C SER A 236 12.97 -15.53 -12.56
N VAL A 237 14.16 -16.13 -12.42
CA VAL A 237 15.43 -15.41 -12.59
C VAL A 237 15.56 -14.91 -14.02
N LEU A 238 15.27 -15.75 -15.02
CA LEU A 238 15.32 -15.36 -16.42
C LEU A 238 14.32 -14.24 -16.74
N ALA A 239 13.10 -14.32 -16.20
CA ALA A 239 12.10 -13.27 -16.35
C ALA A 239 12.59 -11.94 -15.76
N ILE A 240 13.23 -11.94 -14.58
CA ILE A 240 13.81 -10.72 -14.01
C ILE A 240 14.96 -10.18 -14.87
N LEU A 241 15.81 -11.05 -15.43
CA LEU A 241 16.93 -10.61 -16.27
C LEU A 241 16.47 -10.06 -17.63
N LEU A 242 15.49 -10.69 -18.25
CA LEU A 242 14.97 -10.28 -19.56
C LEU A 242 13.96 -9.13 -19.47
N LEU A 243 13.18 -9.11 -18.38
CA LEU A 243 12.03 -8.24 -18.21
C LEU A 243 12.07 -7.39 -16.93
N GLY A 244 13.22 -7.22 -16.30
CA GLY A 244 13.40 -6.38 -15.11
C GLY A 244 14.21 -5.11 -15.35
N VAL A 245 14.86 -4.98 -16.51
CA VAL A 245 15.67 -3.82 -16.87
C VAL A 245 14.90 -2.97 -17.87
N TYR A 246 14.30 -1.88 -17.40
CA TYR A 246 13.55 -0.96 -18.24
C TYR A 246 13.78 0.50 -17.87
N GLY A 247 13.78 1.36 -18.90
CA GLY A 247 13.86 2.82 -18.80
C GLY A 247 15.27 3.39 -19.00
N PRO A 248 15.41 4.58 -19.63
CA PRO A 248 16.68 5.29 -19.69
C PRO A 248 17.10 5.72 -18.27
N GLY A 249 18.33 5.36 -17.87
CA GLY A 249 18.87 5.69 -16.54
C GLY A 249 18.54 4.70 -15.42
N PHE A 250 18.18 3.45 -15.74
CA PHE A 250 17.95 2.40 -14.73
C PHE A 250 19.21 2.13 -13.89
N GLU A 251 19.15 2.48 -12.59
CA GLU A 251 20.11 2.05 -11.57
C GLU A 251 19.42 1.11 -10.59
N ALA A 252 19.86 -0.15 -10.55
CA ALA A 252 19.24 -1.20 -9.72
C ALA A 252 19.44 -1.00 -8.19
N SER A 253 20.28 -0.05 -7.78
CA SER A 253 20.62 0.23 -6.38
C SER A 253 19.61 1.14 -5.66
N ASP A 254 18.82 1.90 -6.41
CA ASP A 254 18.07 3.03 -5.85
C ASP A 254 16.60 2.67 -5.63
N PHE A 255 16.32 2.05 -4.47
CA PHE A 255 14.94 1.85 -4.02
C PHE A 255 14.30 3.20 -3.71
N ILE A 256 13.11 3.46 -4.27
CA ILE A 256 12.35 4.68 -4.00
C ILE A 256 12.05 4.81 -2.50
N TYR A 257 11.81 3.70 -1.79
CA TYR A 257 11.63 3.70 -0.34
C TYR A 257 12.81 4.33 0.42
N SER A 258 14.05 4.20 -0.08
CA SER A 258 15.25 4.74 0.57
C SER A 258 15.48 6.23 0.33
N GLN A 259 14.70 6.84 -0.57
CA GLN A 259 14.82 8.25 -0.96
C GLN A 259 13.91 9.19 -0.15
N PHE A 260 13.16 8.66 0.83
CA PHE A 260 12.31 9.43 1.74
C PHE A 260 12.91 9.51 3.14
#